data_AF-A0A0C1YJQ1-F1
#
_entry.id   AF-A0A0C1YJQ1-F1
#
_cell.length_a   1.000
_cell.length_b   1.000
_cell.length_c   1.000
_cell.angle_alpha   90.00
_cell.angle_beta   90.00
_cell.angle_gamma   90.00
#
_symmetry.space_group_name_H-M   'P 1'
#
loop_
_entity.id
_entity.type
_entity.pdbx_description
1 polymer ?
#
loop_
_entity_poly.entity_id
_entity_poly.type
_entity_poly.pdbx_seq_one_letter_code
_entity_poly.pdbx_strand_id
1 'polypeptide(L)'
;MWQSAINYFRSLRTYRDLSPDAGLRRRINVQLSRRPSLTLEDWSSLFSNVADGEVSNRLFAFIYAQLPVYSGLEVSQIRPGDRLIEDLQLPLVCWFDWPNQLCCDFYETFHIDISEEFDESLLETVGDLVWFLHQQLESQDSIASG
;
A
#
# COMPACT_ATOMS: atom_id res chain seq x y z
N MET A 1 19.04 0.38 -20.61
CA MET A 1 17.91 -0.55 -20.33
C MET A 1 16.62 0.20 -19.92
N TRP A 2 16.49 1.47 -20.33
CA TRP A 2 15.51 2.44 -19.79
C TRP A 2 14.35 2.74 -20.77
N GLN A 3 14.48 2.26 -22.02
CA GLN A 3 13.45 2.33 -23.05
C GLN A 3 12.29 1.34 -22.81
N SER A 4 12.52 0.31 -21.97
CA SER A 4 11.54 -0.73 -21.65
C SER A 4 10.45 -0.24 -20.67
N ALA A 5 10.77 0.68 -19.74
CA ALA A 5 9.79 1.34 -18.87
C ALA A 5 8.87 2.30 -19.65
N ILE A 6 9.39 2.95 -20.69
CA ILE A 6 8.65 3.91 -21.53
C ILE A 6 7.58 3.23 -22.41
N ASN A 7 7.75 1.93 -22.72
CA ASN A 7 6.76 1.12 -23.44
C ASN A 7 5.71 0.48 -22.51
N TYR A 8 6.03 0.20 -21.25
CA TYR A 8 5.06 -0.26 -20.24
C TYR A 8 3.98 0.82 -20.01
N PHE A 9 4.42 2.07 -19.84
CA PHE A 9 3.59 3.28 -19.71
C PHE A 9 2.75 3.66 -20.94
N ARG A 10 3.01 3.10 -22.14
CA ARG A 10 2.21 3.37 -23.34
C ARG A 10 1.09 2.36 -23.58
N SER A 11 1.16 1.17 -22.98
CA SER A 11 0.15 0.10 -23.13
C SER A 11 -0.97 0.13 -22.08
N LEU A 12 -0.74 0.79 -20.93
CA LEU A 12 -1.78 1.22 -19.98
C LEU A 12 -2.80 2.20 -20.59
N ARG A 13 -2.50 2.73 -21.78
CA ARG A 13 -3.15 3.88 -22.39
C ARG A 13 -4.40 3.54 -23.21
N THR A 14 -4.94 2.32 -23.15
CA THR A 14 -6.20 1.99 -23.85
C THR A 14 -7.03 0.99 -23.06
N TYR A 15 -7.57 1.46 -21.93
CA TYR A 15 -8.96 1.22 -21.51
C TYR A 15 -9.58 -0.12 -21.89
N ARG A 16 -9.58 -1.08 -20.96
CA ARG A 16 -10.50 -2.21 -21.05
C ARG A 16 -10.61 -2.90 -19.69
N ASP A 17 -11.42 -2.48 -18.71
CA ASP A 17 -12.53 -1.54 -18.62
C ASP A 17 -12.61 -1.12 -17.14
N LEU A 18 -12.12 0.07 -16.75
CA LEU A 18 -12.27 0.76 -15.43
C LEU A 18 -12.45 -0.14 -14.17
N SER A 19 -11.79 -1.29 -14.12
CA SER A 19 -12.00 -2.26 -13.07
C SER A 19 -10.74 -3.11 -12.89
N PRO A 20 -10.46 -3.52 -11.66
CA PRO A 20 -9.30 -4.34 -11.33
C PRO A 20 -9.25 -5.66 -12.09
N ASP A 21 -8.05 -6.12 -12.45
CA ASP A 21 -7.89 -7.45 -13.05
C ASP A 21 -8.16 -8.55 -12.00
N ALA A 22 -9.39 -9.08 -11.99
CA ALA A 22 -9.80 -10.13 -11.08
C ALA A 22 -9.03 -11.45 -11.28
N GLY A 23 -8.56 -11.73 -12.50
CA GLY A 23 -7.76 -12.91 -12.80
C GLY A 23 -6.37 -12.80 -12.17
N LEU A 24 -5.77 -11.61 -12.27
CA LEU A 24 -4.49 -11.30 -11.64
C LEU A 24 -4.60 -11.29 -10.11
N ARG A 25 -5.64 -10.67 -9.54
CA ARG A 25 -5.95 -10.72 -8.10
C ARG A 25 -5.96 -12.16 -7.58
N ARG A 26 -6.73 -13.04 -8.25
CA ARG A 26 -6.82 -14.45 -7.86
C ARG A 26 -5.45 -15.13 -7.92
N ARG A 27 -4.66 -14.88 -8.97
CA ARG A 27 -3.33 -15.47 -9.12
C ARG A 27 -2.39 -15.04 -8.01
N ILE A 28 -2.36 -13.76 -7.68
CA ILE A 28 -1.51 -13.21 -6.62
C ILE A 28 -1.95 -13.77 -5.27
N ASN A 29 -3.25 -13.81 -4.96
CA ASN A 29 -3.75 -14.43 -3.73
C ASN A 29 -3.39 -15.92 -3.61
N VAL A 30 -3.39 -16.69 -4.70
CA VAL A 30 -2.91 -18.09 -4.68
C VAL A 30 -1.39 -18.17 -4.42
N GLN A 31 -0.62 -17.17 -4.82
CA GLN A 31 0.81 -17.11 -4.49
C GLN A 31 1.01 -16.73 -3.01
N LEU A 32 0.29 -15.71 -2.54
CA LEU A 32 0.27 -15.28 -1.15
C LEU A 32 -0.21 -16.40 -0.21
N SER A 33 -1.15 -17.26 -0.66
CA SER A 33 -1.72 -18.35 0.13
C SER A 33 -0.71 -19.41 0.56
N ARG A 34 0.50 -19.41 0.00
CA ARG A 34 1.61 -20.27 0.41
C ARG A 34 2.27 -19.81 1.71
N ARG A 35 1.98 -18.60 2.15
CA ARG A 35 2.50 -17.98 3.37
C ARG A 35 1.47 -18.12 4.49
N PRO A 36 1.90 -18.20 5.76
CA PRO A 36 0.96 -18.18 6.86
C PRO A 36 0.19 -16.85 6.88
N SER A 37 -1.12 -16.94 7.09
CA SER A 37 -1.95 -15.78 7.38
C SER A 37 -1.61 -15.29 8.79
N LEU A 38 -1.26 -14.02 8.90
CA LEU A 38 -0.87 -13.38 10.16
C LEU A 38 -2.02 -12.55 10.71
N THR A 39 -2.17 -12.55 12.03
CA THR A 39 -3.04 -11.60 12.72
C THR A 39 -2.51 -10.17 12.54
N LEU A 40 -3.31 -9.14 12.86
CA LEU A 40 -2.82 -7.76 12.83
C LEU A 40 -1.56 -7.58 13.69
N GLU A 41 -1.54 -8.15 14.90
CA GLU A 41 -0.40 -8.06 15.83
C GLU A 41 0.86 -8.73 15.28
N ASP A 42 0.72 -9.95 14.76
CA ASP A 42 1.84 -10.66 14.13
C ASP A 42 2.32 -9.94 12.87
N TRP A 43 1.39 -9.36 12.11
CA TRP A 43 1.71 -8.64 10.87
C TRP A 43 2.43 -7.32 11.14
N SER A 44 1.99 -6.53 12.14
CA SER A 44 2.66 -5.29 12.53
C SER A 44 4.09 -5.56 13.02
N SER A 45 4.32 -6.69 13.70
CA SER A 45 5.66 -7.05 14.19
C SER A 45 6.71 -7.24 13.08
N LEU A 46 6.27 -7.38 11.82
CA LEU A 46 7.18 -7.50 10.67
C LEU A 46 7.85 -6.17 10.30
N PHE A 47 7.32 -5.04 10.75
CA PHE A 47 7.78 -3.70 10.36
C PHE A 47 8.68 -3.07 11.42
N SER A 48 9.87 -3.67 11.63
CA SER A 48 10.81 -3.26 12.67
C SER A 48 11.35 -1.82 12.55
N ASN A 49 11.16 -1.19 11.40
CA ASN A 49 11.56 0.19 11.15
C ASN A 49 10.55 1.21 11.71
N VAL A 50 9.32 0.79 12.00
CA VAL A 50 8.28 1.64 12.57
C VAL A 50 8.33 1.52 14.09
N ALA A 51 8.32 2.65 14.81
CA ALA A 51 8.39 2.66 16.26
C ALA A 51 7.13 2.03 16.87
N ASP A 52 7.28 1.23 17.94
CA ASP A 52 6.12 0.72 18.68
C ASP A 52 5.40 1.86 19.41
N GLY A 53 4.09 1.98 19.20
CA GLY A 53 3.30 3.06 19.80
C GLY A 53 1.85 3.07 19.32
N GLU A 54 1.04 3.90 19.97
CA GLU A 54 -0.39 4.04 19.62
C GLU A 54 -0.59 4.50 18.17
N VAL A 55 0.23 5.45 17.71
CA VAL A 55 0.21 6.00 16.34
C VAL A 55 0.46 4.88 15.33
N SER A 56 1.53 4.11 15.51
CA SER A 56 1.89 2.98 14.66
C SER A 56 0.83 1.88 14.69
N ASN A 57 0.26 1.57 15.85
CA ASN A 57 -0.82 0.59 15.96
C ASN A 57 -2.06 1.01 15.16
N ARG A 58 -2.41 2.30 15.20
CA ARG A 58 -3.51 2.85 14.39
C ARG A 58 -3.18 2.80 12.90
N LEU A 59 -1.94 3.10 12.51
CA LEU A 59 -1.49 2.99 11.12
C LEU A 59 -1.58 1.54 10.61
N PHE A 60 -1.06 0.58 11.37
CA PHE A 60 -1.12 -0.82 10.98
C PHE A 60 -2.57 -1.31 10.87
N ALA A 61 -3.43 -0.93 11.81
CA ALA A 61 -4.86 -1.25 11.74
C ALA A 61 -5.51 -0.65 10.49
N PHE A 62 -5.18 0.60 10.14
CA PHE A 62 -5.65 1.26 8.92
C PHE A 62 -5.20 0.50 7.67
N ILE A 63 -3.91 0.20 7.51
CA ILE A 63 -3.40 -0.47 6.31
C ILE A 63 -3.96 -1.90 6.20
N TYR A 64 -4.00 -2.62 7.32
CA TYR A 64 -4.54 -3.98 7.37
C TYR A 64 -6.05 -4.02 7.03
N ALA A 65 -6.79 -2.96 7.34
CA ALA A 65 -8.20 -2.85 6.94
C ALA A 65 -8.37 -2.41 5.48
N GLN A 66 -7.61 -1.41 5.02
CA GLN A 66 -7.87 -0.73 3.76
C GLN A 66 -7.17 -1.34 2.54
N LEU A 67 -5.97 -1.88 2.70
CA LEU A 67 -5.23 -2.46 1.57
C LEU A 67 -6.01 -3.60 0.85
N PRO A 68 -6.72 -4.50 1.57
CA PRO A 68 -7.61 -5.46 0.93
C PRO A 68 -8.78 -4.82 0.15
N VAL A 69 -9.30 -3.69 0.62
CA VAL A 69 -10.42 -2.98 -0.04
C VAL A 69 -9.97 -2.43 -1.40
N TYR A 70 -8.78 -1.83 -1.45
CA TYR A 70 -8.25 -1.28 -2.69
C TYR A 70 -7.83 -2.37 -3.67
N SER A 71 -7.05 -3.35 -3.18
CA SER A 71 -6.33 -4.30 -4.02
C SER A 71 -7.04 -5.65 -4.21
N GLY A 72 -7.97 -6.01 -3.32
CA GLY A 72 -8.53 -7.36 -3.24
C GLY A 72 -7.52 -8.43 -2.81
N LEU A 73 -6.35 -8.04 -2.29
CA LEU A 73 -5.30 -8.95 -1.86
C LEU A 73 -5.42 -9.35 -0.39
N GLU A 74 -4.94 -10.55 -0.07
CA GLU A 74 -4.88 -11.09 1.30
C GLU A 74 -3.75 -10.43 2.11
N VAL A 75 -4.01 -9.26 2.71
CA VAL A 75 -3.00 -8.47 3.44
C VAL A 75 -2.30 -9.24 4.56
N SER A 76 -3.00 -10.16 5.22
CA SER A 76 -2.44 -11.03 6.26
C SER A 76 -1.25 -11.88 5.78
N GLN A 77 -1.11 -12.04 4.46
CA GLN A 77 -0.05 -12.83 3.80
C GLN A 77 0.98 -11.95 3.07
N ILE A 78 0.74 -10.65 2.99
CA ILE A 78 1.69 -9.67 2.48
C ILE A 78 2.84 -9.49 3.49
N ARG A 79 4.04 -9.23 2.99
CA ARG A 79 5.27 -9.01 3.76
C ARG A 79 5.89 -7.66 3.41
N PRO A 80 6.65 -7.03 4.33
CA PRO A 80 7.27 -5.73 4.08
C PRO A 80 8.11 -5.69 2.81
N GLY A 81 8.83 -6.78 2.50
CA GLY A 81 9.68 -6.86 1.31
C GLY A 81 8.96 -7.18 0.00
N ASP A 82 7.63 -7.35 -0.02
CA ASP A 82 6.91 -7.53 -1.28
C ASP A 82 6.95 -6.23 -2.07
N ARG A 83 7.38 -6.32 -3.34
CA ARG A 83 7.44 -5.16 -4.22
C ARG A 83 6.07 -4.81 -4.78
N LEU A 84 5.72 -3.52 -4.74
CA LEU A 84 4.39 -3.02 -5.11
C LEU A 84 4.06 -3.35 -6.58
N ILE A 85 5.05 -3.24 -7.47
CA ILE A 85 4.86 -3.47 -8.91
C ILE A 85 5.17 -4.92 -9.28
N GLU A 86 6.33 -5.45 -8.91
CA GLU A 86 6.78 -6.74 -9.43
C GLU A 86 6.08 -7.94 -8.77
N ASP A 87 5.84 -7.87 -7.46
CA ASP A 87 5.32 -9.00 -6.69
C ASP A 87 3.79 -8.88 -6.51
N LEU A 88 3.31 -7.67 -6.19
CA LEU A 88 1.89 -7.41 -5.93
C LEU A 88 1.13 -6.84 -7.12
N GLN A 89 1.83 -6.28 -8.11
CA GLN A 89 1.24 -5.66 -9.30
C GLN A 89 0.09 -4.70 -8.96
N LEU A 90 0.25 -3.89 -7.90
CA LEU A 90 -0.78 -2.99 -7.38
C LEU A 90 -1.46 -2.15 -8.47
N PRO A 91 -0.75 -1.55 -9.45
CA PRO A 91 -1.40 -0.78 -10.51
C PRO A 91 -2.44 -1.56 -11.35
N LEU A 92 -2.37 -2.88 -11.37
CA LEU A 92 -3.26 -3.75 -12.14
C LEU A 92 -4.34 -4.41 -11.27
N VAL A 93 -4.06 -4.65 -9.99
CA VAL A 93 -5.00 -5.27 -9.05
C VAL A 93 -5.77 -4.25 -8.21
N CYS A 94 -5.34 -3.01 -8.11
CA CYS A 94 -6.11 -1.96 -7.45
C CYS A 94 -7.13 -1.33 -8.40
N TRP A 95 -8.09 -0.61 -7.82
CA TRP A 95 -8.84 0.39 -8.59
C TRP A 95 -7.89 1.47 -9.11
N PHE A 96 -8.18 2.05 -10.28
CA PHE A 96 -7.27 2.99 -10.92
C PHE A 96 -7.00 4.25 -10.08
N ASP A 97 -7.95 4.61 -9.22
CA ASP A 97 -7.96 5.76 -8.33
C ASP A 97 -7.58 5.41 -6.89
N TRP A 98 -7.04 4.21 -6.64
CA TRP A 98 -6.64 3.79 -5.30
C TRP A 98 -5.67 4.78 -4.60
N PRO A 99 -4.74 5.49 -5.27
CA PRO A 99 -3.91 6.50 -4.61
C PRO A 99 -4.77 7.62 -4.03
N ASN A 100 -5.75 8.10 -4.80
CA ASN A 100 -6.65 9.16 -4.34
C ASN A 100 -7.51 8.66 -3.17
N GLN A 101 -8.01 7.43 -3.26
CA GLN A 101 -8.80 6.83 -2.20
C GLN A 101 -7.98 6.64 -0.92
N LEU A 102 -6.73 6.17 -1.03
CA LEU A 102 -5.80 6.09 0.09
C LEU A 102 -5.63 7.47 0.76
N CYS A 103 -5.37 8.52 -0.03
CA CYS A 103 -5.18 9.87 0.51
C CYS A 103 -6.44 10.38 1.22
N CYS A 104 -7.63 10.18 0.65
CA CYS A 104 -8.89 10.56 1.28
C CYS A 104 -9.13 9.79 2.59
N ASP A 105 -9.01 8.46 2.57
CA ASP A 105 -9.25 7.62 3.75
C ASP A 105 -8.22 7.90 4.85
N PHE A 106 -6.98 8.22 4.47
CA PHE A 106 -5.93 8.62 5.39
C PHE A 106 -6.24 9.98 6.05
N TYR A 107 -6.69 10.95 5.26
CA TYR A 107 -7.16 12.24 5.79
C TYR A 107 -8.36 12.09 6.71
N GLU A 108 -9.33 11.25 6.37
CA GLU A 108 -10.50 11.00 7.22
C GLU A 108 -10.13 10.32 8.55
N THR A 109 -9.12 9.44 8.54
CA THR A 109 -8.71 8.66 9.71
C THR A 109 -7.73 9.42 10.63
N PHE A 110 -6.81 10.18 10.04
CA PHE A 110 -5.68 10.79 10.75
C PHE A 110 -5.68 12.33 10.68
N HIS A 111 -6.53 12.93 9.85
CA HIS A 111 -6.58 14.38 9.61
C HIS A 111 -5.28 14.98 9.07
N ILE A 112 -4.53 14.17 8.32
CA ILE A 112 -3.30 14.57 7.63
C ILE A 112 -3.54 14.43 6.13
N ASP A 113 -3.34 15.52 5.41
CA ASP A 113 -3.36 15.50 3.95
C ASP A 113 -1.98 15.07 3.46
N ILE A 114 -1.96 13.99 2.66
CA ILE A 114 -0.75 13.42 2.04
C ILE A 114 -0.82 13.50 0.52
N SER A 115 -1.83 14.17 -0.05
CA SER A 115 -2.13 14.13 -1.47
C SER A 115 -1.08 14.83 -2.34
N GLU A 116 -0.32 15.77 -1.78
CA GLU A 116 0.77 16.45 -2.49
C GLU A 116 2.09 15.66 -2.45
N GLU A 117 2.31 14.86 -1.39
CA GLU A 117 3.53 14.10 -1.15
C GLU A 117 3.48 12.66 -1.64
N PHE A 118 2.27 12.08 -1.78
CA PHE A 118 2.12 10.69 -2.14
C PHE A 118 2.44 10.45 -3.62
N ASP A 119 3.57 9.80 -3.88
CA ASP A 119 3.97 9.32 -5.20
C ASP A 119 4.30 7.82 -5.14
N GLU A 120 3.39 6.99 -5.65
CA GLU A 120 3.56 5.52 -5.74
C GLU A 120 4.85 5.14 -6.46
N SER A 121 5.33 5.93 -7.42
CA SER A 121 6.51 5.59 -8.21
C SER A 121 7.82 5.66 -7.43
N LEU A 122 7.81 6.31 -6.26
CA LEU A 122 8.95 6.39 -5.35
C LEU A 122 8.98 5.25 -4.33
N LEU A 123 7.94 4.42 -4.27
CA LEU A 123 7.80 3.33 -3.31
C LEU A 123 8.08 2.00 -4.01
N GLU A 124 9.09 1.26 -3.56
CA GLU A 124 9.43 -0.04 -4.16
C GLU A 124 8.64 -1.17 -3.48
N THR A 125 8.55 -1.12 -2.15
CA THR A 125 8.02 -2.21 -1.32
C THR A 125 6.85 -1.78 -0.42
N VAL A 126 6.13 -2.76 0.11
CA VAL A 126 5.11 -2.52 1.15
C VAL A 126 5.72 -1.87 2.39
N GLY A 127 6.96 -2.22 2.72
CA GLY A 127 7.74 -1.57 3.78
C GLY A 127 7.93 -0.09 3.54
N ASP A 128 8.23 0.32 2.30
CA ASP A 128 8.40 1.73 1.93
C ASP A 128 7.08 2.50 2.05
N LEU A 129 5.97 1.91 1.61
CA LEU A 129 4.64 2.50 1.77
C LEU A 129 4.28 2.72 3.25
N VAL A 130 4.43 1.68 4.07
CA VAL A 130 4.13 1.75 5.51
C VAL A 130 5.03 2.79 6.19
N TRP A 131 6.32 2.81 5.84
CA TRP A 131 7.27 3.76 6.36
C TRP A 131 6.93 5.20 5.97
N PHE A 132 6.58 5.45 4.71
CA PHE A 132 6.15 6.76 4.24
C PHE A 132 4.96 7.27 5.06
N LEU A 133 3.91 6.46 5.21
CA LEU A 133 2.72 6.85 5.96
C LEU A 133 3.03 7.11 7.45
N HIS A 134 3.92 6.32 8.03
CA HIS A 134 4.39 6.53 9.39
C HIS A 134 5.13 7.87 9.56
N GLN A 135 6.02 8.22 8.62
CA GLN A 135 6.73 9.49 8.65
C GLN A 135 5.79 10.69 8.58
N GLN A 136 4.70 10.59 7.81
CA GLN A 136 3.67 11.65 7.78
C GLN A 136 3.01 11.83 9.14
N LEU A 137 2.70 10.75 9.86
CA LEU A 137 2.14 10.81 11.21
C LEU A 137 3.10 11.44 12.22
N GLU A 138 4.36 11.00 12.24
CA GLU A 138 5.36 11.53 13.19
C GLU A 138 5.66 13.02 12.97
N SER A 139 5.65 13.46 11.71
CA SER A 139 5.89 14.87 11.36
C SER A 139 4.83 15.81 11.96
N GLN A 140 3.58 15.36 12.08
CA GLN A 140 2.46 16.14 12.60
C GLN A 140 2.37 16.10 14.13
N ASP A 141 2.66 14.95 14.75
CA ASP A 141 2.73 14.83 16.21
C ASP A 141 3.82 15.72 16.82
N SER A 142 4.92 15.89 16.09
CA SER A 142 6.02 16.79 16.46
C SER A 142 5.60 18.27 16.45
N ILE A 143 4.65 18.65 15.58
CA ILE A 143 4.12 20.02 15.49
C ILE A 143 3.04 20.26 16.54
N ALA A 144 2.23 19.24 16.87
CA ALA A 144 1.18 19.35 17.88
C ALA A 144 1.70 19.38 19.33
N SER A 145 2.93 18.91 19.56
CA SER A 145 3.56 18.82 20.89
C SER A 145 4.49 20.00 21.24
N GLY A 146 4.64 21.00 20.36
CA GLY A 146 5.48 22.19 20.56
C GLY A 146 4.66 23.46 20.76
#